data_AF-A0A510JCB6-F1
#
_entry.id   AF-A0A510JCB6-F1
#
_cell.length_a   1.000
_cell.length_b   1.000
_cell.length_c   1.000
_cell.angle_alpha   90.00
_cell.angle_beta   90.00
_cell.angle_gamma   90.00
#
_symmetry.space_group_name_H-M   'P 1'
#
loop_
_entity.id
_entity.type
_entity.pdbx_description
1 polymer ?
#
loop_
_entity_poly.entity_id
_entity_poly.type
_entity_poly.pdbx_seq_one_letter_code
_entity_poly.pdbx_strand_id
1 'polypeptide(L)'
;MRKIKVKIETKSNCLIGNHTQSFSIGGVDQCTTVDNDGKPLIQASAFKGSTRFIVKSEGSDMEETKKFYKNYLEDLLKKYEKRKLENNLNSQNLEEIINKIKECINDLKPEYLFGIEGINTTPRLYFSDLKVVDGRKNTEEYFIIDSKTAILEDGDEVVSNPRTYKAIRPGVKFEGEIILRDFKNFVDIKKIAAELVEKLELFNDGYYRMGNSKSRGYGKISIETEIVE
;
A
#
# COMPACT_ATOMS: atom_id res chain seq x y z
N MET A 1 -15.33 -9.16 -12.39
CA MET A 1 -14.84 -8.66 -11.08
C MET A 1 -13.57 -7.93 -11.43
N ARG A 2 -13.52 -6.61 -11.30
CA ARG A 2 -12.41 -5.89 -11.93
C ARG A 2 -11.13 -6.03 -11.11
N LYS A 3 -10.04 -6.38 -11.78
CA LYS A 3 -8.72 -6.54 -11.19
C LYS A 3 -7.70 -5.72 -11.97
N ILE A 4 -6.65 -5.28 -11.29
CA ILE A 4 -5.44 -4.74 -11.90
C ILE A 4 -4.34 -5.75 -11.59
N LYS A 5 -3.82 -6.41 -12.61
CA LYS A 5 -2.58 -7.20 -12.46
C LYS A 5 -1.42 -6.23 -12.36
N VAL A 6 -0.49 -6.56 -11.48
CA VAL A 6 0.68 -5.73 -11.20
C VAL A 6 1.93 -6.59 -11.36
N LYS A 7 2.90 -6.10 -12.14
CA LYS A 7 4.25 -6.65 -12.22
C LYS A 7 5.23 -5.61 -11.71
N ILE A 8 6.12 -6.02 -10.81
CA ILE A 8 7.14 -5.13 -10.23
C ILE A 8 8.52 -5.72 -10.50
N GLU A 9 9.47 -4.87 -10.89
CA GLU A 9 10.89 -5.22 -10.93
C GLU A 9 11.69 -4.28 -10.02
N THR A 10 12.53 -4.83 -9.15
CA THR A 10 13.42 -4.01 -8.30
C THR A 10 14.49 -3.32 -9.16
N LYS A 11 14.65 -2.01 -9.04
CA LYS A 11 15.70 -1.23 -9.75
C LYS A 11 16.86 -0.82 -8.85
N SER A 12 16.67 -0.93 -7.54
CA SER A 12 17.72 -0.84 -6.53
C SER A 12 17.55 -1.97 -5.51
N ASN A 13 18.47 -2.06 -4.55
CA ASN A 13 18.25 -2.92 -3.38
C ASN A 13 16.92 -2.55 -2.71
N CYS A 14 16.13 -3.54 -2.31
CA CYS A 14 14.82 -3.32 -1.72
C CYS A 14 14.70 -4.11 -0.41
N LEU A 15 14.41 -3.42 0.69
CA LEU A 15 14.26 -4.04 2.01
C LEU A 15 12.78 -4.01 2.40
N ILE A 16 12.10 -5.16 2.33
CA ILE A 16 10.67 -5.29 2.64
C ILE A 16 10.47 -6.08 3.92
N GLY A 17 10.07 -5.40 4.99
CA GLY A 17 9.97 -5.99 6.33
C GLY A 17 10.95 -5.32 7.29
N ASN A 18 10.77 -5.58 8.58
CA ASN A 18 11.53 -4.91 9.65
C ASN A 18 11.89 -5.85 10.80
N HIS A 19 11.89 -7.17 10.54
CA HIS A 19 12.13 -8.18 11.56
C HIS A 19 13.48 -8.86 11.31
N THR A 20 14.15 -9.25 12.40
CA THR A 20 15.17 -10.30 12.37
C THR A 20 14.51 -11.60 11.95
N GLN A 21 15.22 -12.44 11.20
CA GLN A 21 14.69 -13.74 10.81
C GLN A 21 14.46 -14.58 12.09
N SER A 22 13.24 -15.05 12.29
CA SER A 22 12.91 -15.83 13.50
C SER A 22 13.74 -17.11 13.54
N PHE A 23 14.31 -17.42 14.71
CA PHE A 23 15.09 -18.64 14.98
C PHE A 23 16.46 -18.75 14.29
N SER A 24 16.99 -17.68 13.68
CA SER A 24 18.38 -17.65 13.21
C SER A 24 19.33 -17.11 14.28
N ILE A 25 20.22 -17.95 14.83
CA ILE A 25 21.30 -17.52 15.73
C ILE A 25 22.39 -16.86 14.88
N GLY A 26 22.76 -15.61 15.19
CA GLY A 26 23.84 -14.88 14.50
C GLY A 26 23.49 -14.34 13.10
N GLY A 27 22.20 -14.11 12.83
CA GLY A 27 21.72 -13.56 11.54
C GLY A 27 21.87 -12.04 11.40
N VAL A 28 21.35 -11.49 10.30
CA VAL A 28 21.29 -10.05 10.04
C VAL A 28 20.28 -9.32 10.94
N ASP A 29 20.48 -8.02 11.17
CA ASP A 29 19.60 -7.21 12.01
C ASP A 29 18.21 -6.99 11.38
N GLN A 30 18.15 -6.82 10.07
CA GLN A 30 16.89 -6.70 9.33
C GLN A 30 16.90 -7.57 8.10
N CYS A 31 15.84 -8.37 7.95
CA CYS A 31 15.68 -9.26 6.83
C CYS A 31 14.43 -8.91 6.03
N THR A 32 14.54 -9.09 4.71
CA THR A 32 13.37 -9.07 3.83
C THR A 32 12.47 -10.27 4.17
N THR A 33 11.16 -10.03 4.18
CA THR A 33 10.15 -11.08 4.32
C THR A 33 10.30 -12.10 3.20
N VAL A 34 10.17 -13.38 3.55
CA VAL A 34 10.22 -14.50 2.61
C VAL A 34 8.93 -15.30 2.63
N ASP A 35 8.63 -16.00 1.54
CA ASP A 35 7.58 -17.01 1.49
C ASP A 35 8.04 -18.35 2.10
N ASN A 36 7.16 -19.36 2.05
CA ASN A 36 7.45 -20.69 2.59
C ASN A 36 8.62 -21.40 1.88
N ASP A 37 8.94 -21.01 0.64
CA ASP A 37 10.05 -21.56 -0.15
C ASP A 37 11.35 -20.76 0.06
N GLY A 38 11.33 -19.74 0.93
CA GLY A 38 12.47 -18.87 1.22
C GLY A 38 12.74 -17.82 0.13
N LYS A 39 11.82 -17.63 -0.83
CA LYS A 39 11.93 -16.58 -1.85
C LYS A 39 11.47 -15.25 -1.26
N PRO A 40 12.00 -14.10 -1.69
CA PRO A 40 11.53 -12.82 -1.18
C PRO A 40 10.05 -12.63 -1.48
N LEU A 41 9.35 -11.95 -0.59
CA LEU A 41 7.94 -11.64 -0.73
C LEU A 41 7.73 -10.14 -0.49
N ILE A 42 7.04 -9.47 -1.41
CA ILE A 42 6.56 -8.11 -1.15
C ILE A 42 5.17 -8.24 -0.52
N GLN A 43 5.07 -7.95 0.78
CA GLN A 43 3.79 -7.99 1.50
C GLN A 43 2.80 -6.98 0.92
N ALA A 44 1.53 -7.38 0.84
CA ALA A 44 0.41 -6.56 0.39
C ALA A 44 0.32 -5.25 1.17
N SER A 45 0.61 -5.28 2.48
CA SER A 45 0.62 -4.10 3.35
C SER A 45 1.67 -3.07 2.95
N ALA A 46 2.87 -3.52 2.57
CA ALA A 46 3.94 -2.65 2.12
C ALA A 46 3.60 -1.99 0.78
N PHE A 47 3.06 -2.77 -0.17
CA PHE A 47 2.63 -2.25 -1.46
C PHE A 47 1.42 -1.30 -1.33
N LYS A 48 0.41 -1.68 -0.54
CA LYS A 48 -0.74 -0.85 -0.20
C LYS A 48 -0.31 0.46 0.45
N GLY A 49 0.62 0.40 1.40
CA GLY A 49 1.12 1.57 2.12
C GLY A 49 1.84 2.57 1.21
N SER A 50 2.73 2.09 0.34
CA SER A 50 3.40 2.95 -0.65
C SER A 50 2.42 3.52 -1.67
N THR A 51 1.47 2.72 -2.18
CA THR A 51 0.43 3.20 -3.11
C THR A 51 -0.47 4.25 -2.47
N ARG A 52 -0.87 4.04 -1.20
CA ARG A 52 -1.65 5.02 -0.44
C ARG A 52 -0.91 6.35 -0.30
N PHE A 53 0.39 6.31 -0.04
CA PHE A 53 1.20 7.53 0.04
C PHE A 53 1.21 8.29 -1.29
N ILE A 54 1.36 7.61 -2.42
CA ILE A 54 1.29 8.24 -3.74
C ILE A 54 -0.08 8.87 -3.96
N VAL A 55 -1.17 8.12 -3.75
CA VAL A 55 -2.54 8.62 -3.92
C VAL A 55 -2.82 9.82 -3.01
N LYS A 56 -2.27 9.82 -1.80
CA LYS A 56 -2.38 10.95 -0.87
C LYS A 56 -1.67 12.20 -1.40
N SER A 57 -0.44 12.04 -1.91
CA SER A 57 0.39 13.16 -2.35
C SER A 57 -0.02 13.70 -3.72
N GLU A 58 -0.43 12.82 -4.63
CA GLU A 58 -0.57 13.11 -6.07
C GLU A 58 -1.98 12.81 -6.62
N GLY A 59 -2.91 12.35 -5.79
CA GLY A 59 -4.26 11.94 -6.22
C GLY A 59 -5.28 13.08 -6.23
N SER A 60 -4.85 14.33 -6.16
CA SER A 60 -5.76 15.50 -6.12
C SER A 60 -6.58 15.66 -7.40
N ASP A 61 -6.19 15.00 -8.48
CA ASP A 61 -6.82 14.95 -9.80
C ASP A 61 -7.68 13.69 -10.05
N MET A 62 -7.80 12.78 -9.06
CA MET A 62 -8.62 11.56 -9.17
C MET A 62 -10.12 11.85 -9.01
N GLU A 63 -10.69 12.59 -9.95
CA GLU A 63 -12.06 13.12 -9.88
C GLU A 63 -13.14 12.04 -9.95
N GLU A 64 -12.96 10.98 -10.73
CA GLU A 64 -13.93 9.88 -10.82
C GLU A 64 -13.95 9.06 -9.52
N THR A 65 -12.78 8.90 -8.89
CA THR A 65 -12.66 8.33 -7.54
C THR A 65 -13.40 9.18 -6.50
N LYS A 66 -13.17 10.50 -6.47
CA LYS A 66 -13.88 11.41 -5.54
C LYS A 66 -15.38 11.38 -5.78
N LYS A 67 -15.83 11.41 -7.04
CA LYS A 67 -17.23 11.34 -7.43
C LYS A 67 -17.89 10.04 -6.98
N PHE A 68 -17.19 8.91 -7.11
CA PHE A 68 -17.67 7.63 -6.59
C PHE A 68 -17.92 7.69 -5.08
N TYR A 69 -16.95 8.18 -4.32
CA TYR A 69 -17.09 8.25 -2.86
C TYR A 69 -18.14 9.26 -2.42
N LYS A 70 -18.30 10.38 -3.14
CA LYS A 70 -19.42 11.31 -2.91
C LYS A 70 -20.76 10.60 -2.99
N ASN A 71 -21.02 9.92 -4.11
CA ASN A 71 -22.27 9.21 -4.34
C ASN A 71 -22.50 8.08 -3.33
N TYR A 72 -21.44 7.32 -3.00
CA TYR A 72 -21.50 6.27 -2.00
C TYR A 72 -21.84 6.83 -0.60
N LEU A 73 -21.16 7.90 -0.18
CA LEU A 73 -21.34 8.50 1.14
C LEU A 73 -22.71 9.18 1.26
N GLU A 74 -23.22 9.80 0.21
CA GLU A 74 -24.58 10.35 0.18
C GLU A 74 -25.66 9.25 0.27
N ASP A 75 -25.49 8.12 -0.44
CA ASP A 75 -26.35 6.93 -0.30
C ASP A 75 -26.28 6.35 1.12
N LEU A 76 -25.08 6.31 1.70
CA LEU A 76 -24.86 5.82 3.06
C LEU A 76 -25.53 6.75 4.09
N LEU A 77 -25.34 8.06 3.95
CA LEU A 77 -25.93 9.09 4.83
C LEU A 77 -27.45 8.95 4.88
N LYS A 78 -28.11 8.85 3.71
CA LYS A 78 -29.56 8.65 3.61
C LYS A 78 -30.03 7.40 4.38
N LYS A 79 -29.27 6.31 4.35
CA LYS A 79 -29.60 5.08 5.09
C LYS A 79 -29.48 5.26 6.60
N TYR A 80 -28.45 5.96 7.07
CA TYR A 80 -28.27 6.23 8.50
C TYR A 80 -29.31 7.22 9.02
N GLU A 81 -29.62 8.27 8.26
CA GLU A 81 -30.67 9.24 8.62
C GLU A 81 -32.05 8.57 8.67
N LYS A 82 -32.38 7.72 7.69
CA LYS A 82 -33.62 6.92 7.71
C LYS A 82 -33.69 6.02 8.95
N ARG A 83 -32.60 5.31 9.28
CA ARG A 83 -32.52 4.48 10.50
C ARG A 83 -32.68 5.29 11.79
N LYS A 84 -32.16 6.53 11.84
CA LYS A 84 -32.33 7.44 12.98
C LYS A 84 -33.82 7.74 13.22
N LEU A 85 -34.55 8.03 12.14
CA LEU A 85 -35.98 8.31 12.18
C LEU A 85 -36.80 7.08 12.57
N GLU A 86 -36.49 5.91 12.00
CA GLU A 86 -37.28 4.68 12.20
C GLU A 86 -37.16 4.09 13.61
N ASN A 87 -36.01 4.22 14.27
CA ASN A 87 -35.77 3.54 15.53
C ASN A 87 -35.98 4.41 16.79
N ASN A 88 -36.27 5.71 16.67
CA ASN A 88 -36.22 6.67 17.81
C ASN A 88 -34.92 6.54 18.65
N LEU A 89 -33.85 5.97 18.07
CA LEU A 89 -32.60 5.68 18.75
C LEU A 89 -31.71 6.92 18.67
N ASN A 90 -31.76 7.75 19.71
CA ASN A 90 -30.70 8.72 20.02
C ASN A 90 -29.49 7.98 20.62
N SER A 91 -28.89 7.07 19.86
CA SER A 91 -27.59 6.52 20.25
C SER A 91 -26.51 7.50 19.80
N GLN A 92 -25.73 8.02 20.74
CA GLN A 92 -24.59 8.91 20.50
C GLN A 92 -23.67 8.37 19.38
N ASN A 93 -23.44 7.06 19.35
CA ASN A 93 -22.66 6.38 18.31
C ASN A 93 -23.20 6.59 16.87
N LEU A 94 -24.52 6.69 16.68
CA LEU A 94 -25.12 6.88 15.35
C LEU A 94 -24.95 8.32 14.87
N GLU A 95 -25.04 9.28 15.78
CA GLU A 95 -24.80 10.69 15.48
C GLU A 95 -23.33 10.95 15.13
N GLU A 96 -22.40 10.32 15.84
CA GLU A 96 -20.97 10.33 15.52
C GLU A 96 -20.69 9.79 14.12
N ILE A 97 -21.32 8.67 13.73
CA ILE A 97 -21.18 8.10 12.38
C ILE A 97 -21.75 9.06 11.32
N ILE A 98 -22.93 9.65 11.56
CA ILE A 98 -23.54 10.60 10.63
C ILE A 98 -22.65 11.84 10.44
N ASN A 99 -22.13 12.40 11.53
CA ASN A 99 -21.24 13.56 11.49
C ASN A 99 -19.96 13.23 10.73
N LYS A 100 -19.37 12.05 10.99
CA LYS A 100 -18.19 11.58 10.26
C LYS A 100 -18.44 11.41 8.76
N ILE A 101 -19.61 10.90 8.36
CA ILE A 101 -19.98 10.81 6.94
C ILE A 101 -20.08 12.21 6.32
N LYS A 102 -20.71 13.16 7.01
CA LYS A 102 -20.84 14.56 6.54
C LYS A 102 -19.47 15.23 6.39
N GLU A 103 -18.57 15.05 7.34
CA GLU A 103 -17.18 15.52 7.24
C GLU A 103 -16.47 14.95 6.00
N CYS A 104 -16.61 13.64 5.75
CA CYS A 104 -16.02 13.00 4.57
C CYS A 104 -16.62 13.48 3.24
N ILE A 105 -17.89 13.86 3.22
CA ILE A 105 -18.54 14.46 2.03
C ILE A 105 -18.02 15.88 1.77
N ASN A 106 -17.75 16.65 2.82
CA ASN A 106 -17.25 18.02 2.71
C ASN A 106 -15.78 18.07 2.25
N ASP A 107 -14.98 17.08 2.63
CA ASP A 107 -13.55 16.98 2.29
C ASP A 107 -13.23 15.60 1.69
N LEU A 108 -13.66 15.39 0.44
CA LEU A 108 -13.52 14.12 -0.28
C LEU A 108 -12.05 13.82 -0.59
N LYS A 109 -11.60 12.63 -0.17
CA LYS A 109 -10.21 12.19 -0.36
C LYS A 109 -10.12 10.95 -1.25
N PRO A 110 -9.19 10.92 -2.22
CA PRO A 110 -8.95 9.73 -3.02
C PRO A 110 -8.40 8.57 -2.16
N GLU A 111 -7.78 8.90 -1.01
CA GLU A 111 -7.31 7.91 -0.02
C GLU A 111 -8.41 6.98 0.51
N TYR A 112 -9.69 7.31 0.33
CA TYR A 112 -10.80 6.45 0.72
C TYR A 112 -10.78 5.08 0.02
N LEU A 113 -10.07 4.96 -1.11
CA LEU A 113 -9.69 3.70 -1.76
C LEU A 113 -9.05 2.69 -0.79
N PHE A 114 -8.42 3.16 0.27
CA PHE A 114 -7.71 2.32 1.24
C PHE A 114 -8.55 2.01 2.50
N GLY A 115 -9.75 2.59 2.60
CA GLY A 115 -10.67 2.51 3.72
C GLY A 115 -10.85 3.86 4.44
N ILE A 116 -12.02 4.06 5.03
CA ILE A 116 -12.32 5.21 5.90
C ILE A 116 -12.41 4.69 7.33
N GLU A 117 -11.56 5.23 8.21
CA GLU A 117 -11.59 4.90 9.62
C GLU A 117 -12.98 5.17 10.20
N GLY A 118 -13.51 4.31 11.07
CA GLY A 118 -14.85 4.46 11.64
C GLY A 118 -16.03 4.19 10.69
N ILE A 119 -15.79 3.91 9.40
CA ILE A 119 -16.83 3.50 8.45
C ILE A 119 -16.42 2.17 7.80
N ASN A 120 -16.67 1.07 8.51
CA ASN A 120 -16.21 -0.27 8.13
C ASN A 120 -16.80 -0.80 6.81
N THR A 121 -17.96 -0.29 6.39
CA THR A 121 -18.67 -0.71 5.18
C THR A 121 -18.14 -0.08 3.89
N THR A 122 -17.13 0.79 3.98
CA THR A 122 -16.60 1.55 2.84
C THR A 122 -15.96 0.61 1.81
N PRO A 123 -16.34 0.72 0.52
CA PRO A 123 -15.66 0.06 -0.59
C PRO A 123 -14.18 0.42 -0.58
N ARG A 124 -13.32 -0.60 -0.66
CA ARG A 124 -11.87 -0.45 -0.59
C ARG A 124 -11.18 -1.42 -1.54
N LEU A 125 -9.94 -1.09 -1.86
CA LEU A 125 -9.05 -1.93 -2.64
C LEU A 125 -8.53 -3.10 -1.79
N TYR A 126 -8.41 -4.26 -2.43
CA TYR A 126 -7.77 -5.44 -1.86
C TYR A 126 -6.48 -5.73 -2.62
N PHE A 127 -5.38 -5.83 -1.91
CA PHE A 127 -4.06 -6.09 -2.47
C PHE A 127 -3.67 -7.53 -2.15
N SER A 128 -3.18 -8.28 -3.14
CA SER A 128 -2.49 -9.53 -2.89
C SER A 128 -1.05 -9.27 -2.43
N ASP A 129 -0.43 -10.26 -1.79
CA ASP A 129 1.03 -10.27 -1.72
C ASP A 129 1.60 -10.41 -3.13
N LEU A 130 2.80 -9.87 -3.33
CA LEU A 130 3.51 -9.88 -4.60
C LEU A 130 4.60 -10.95 -4.52
N LYS A 131 4.44 -12.00 -5.32
CA LYS A 131 5.29 -13.20 -5.32
C LYS A 131 6.31 -13.14 -6.43
N VAL A 132 7.48 -13.73 -6.19
CA VAL A 132 8.52 -13.83 -7.22
C VAL A 132 8.03 -14.66 -8.40
N VAL A 133 8.25 -14.15 -9.60
CA VAL A 133 8.04 -14.87 -10.87
C VAL A 133 9.32 -15.16 -11.63
N ASP A 134 10.45 -14.69 -11.10
CA ASP A 134 11.77 -14.96 -11.64
C ASP A 134 12.21 -16.41 -11.35
N GLY A 135 12.86 -17.04 -12.33
CA GLY A 135 13.23 -18.46 -12.35
C GLY A 135 14.61 -18.77 -11.76
N ARG A 136 15.16 -17.90 -10.89
CA ARG A 136 16.44 -18.17 -10.21
C ARG A 136 16.35 -19.49 -9.45
N LYS A 137 17.40 -20.31 -9.57
CA LYS A 137 17.42 -21.68 -9.01
C LYS A 137 17.73 -21.68 -7.53
N ASN A 138 18.56 -20.75 -7.06
CA ASN A 138 18.96 -20.64 -5.67
C ASN A 138 18.34 -19.39 -5.03
N THR A 139 17.76 -19.55 -3.84
CA THR A 139 17.11 -18.47 -3.10
C THR A 139 18.08 -17.36 -2.72
N GLU A 140 19.35 -17.68 -2.45
CA GLU A 140 20.36 -16.67 -2.11
C GLU A 140 20.68 -15.72 -3.26
N GLU A 141 20.41 -16.11 -4.51
CA GLU A 141 20.58 -15.22 -5.67
C GLU A 141 19.60 -14.06 -5.65
N TYR A 142 18.50 -14.13 -4.89
CA TYR A 142 17.57 -13.02 -4.73
C TYR A 142 18.09 -11.95 -3.77
N PHE A 143 19.04 -12.28 -2.89
CA PHE A 143 19.40 -11.44 -1.76
C PHE A 143 20.81 -10.90 -1.84
N ILE A 144 20.98 -9.72 -1.25
CA ILE A 144 22.27 -9.11 -0.94
C ILE A 144 22.32 -8.79 0.55
N ILE A 145 23.47 -9.05 1.15
CA ILE A 145 23.79 -8.60 2.49
C ILE A 145 24.54 -7.28 2.34
N ASP A 146 23.98 -6.22 2.92
CA ASP A 146 24.56 -4.88 2.92
C ASP A 146 24.64 -4.36 4.35
N SER A 147 25.66 -3.57 4.66
CA SER A 147 25.85 -3.00 5.99
C SER A 147 25.71 -1.49 5.93
N LYS A 148 24.79 -0.94 6.71
CA LYS A 148 24.60 0.50 6.84
C LYS A 148 24.88 0.95 8.26
N THR A 149 25.75 1.94 8.38
CA THR A 149 26.09 2.55 9.67
C THR A 149 25.27 3.81 9.89
N ALA A 150 24.67 3.93 11.06
CA ALA A 150 24.19 5.20 11.57
C ALA A 150 25.24 5.76 12.53
N ILE A 151 25.58 7.04 12.36
CA ILE A 151 26.39 7.78 13.33
C ILE A 151 25.40 8.53 14.22
N LEU A 152 25.50 8.32 15.53
CA LEU A 152 24.68 8.98 16.54
C LEU A 152 25.60 9.90 17.34
N GLU A 153 25.16 11.12 17.56
CA GLU A 153 25.81 12.05 18.48
C GLU A 153 24.99 12.01 19.78
N ASP A 154 25.60 11.51 20.85
CA ASP A 154 25.01 11.48 22.19
C ASP A 154 25.85 12.37 23.11
N GLY A 155 25.44 13.64 23.22
CA GLY A 155 26.25 14.67 23.88
C GLY A 155 27.55 14.96 23.10
N ASP A 156 28.70 14.78 23.77
CA ASP A 156 30.03 14.94 23.18
C ASP A 156 30.58 13.63 22.56
N GLU A 157 29.86 12.51 22.69
CA GLU A 157 30.30 11.21 22.15
C GLU A 157 29.68 10.91 20.79
N VAL A 158 30.54 10.53 19.84
CA VAL A 158 30.14 10.07 18.51
C VAL A 158 30.11 8.53 18.51
N VAL A 159 28.92 7.96 18.47
CA VAL A 159 28.69 6.52 18.52
C VAL A 159 28.35 5.99 17.12
N SER A 160 29.09 4.98 16.67
CA SER A 160 28.82 4.25 15.43
C SER A 160 27.90 3.06 15.70
N ASN A 161 26.77 3.00 15.00
CA ASN A 161 25.79 1.90 15.08
C ASN A 161 25.65 1.22 13.69
N PRO A 162 26.55 0.30 13.34
CA PRO A 162 26.46 -0.49 12.12
C PRO A 162 25.29 -1.47 12.20
N ARG A 163 24.49 -1.54 11.13
CA ARG A 163 23.40 -2.50 10.97
C ARG A 163 23.54 -3.27 9.68
N THR A 164 23.27 -4.57 9.73
CA THR A 164 23.35 -5.47 8.58
C THR A 164 21.95 -5.79 8.06
N TYR A 165 21.74 -5.66 6.75
CA TYR A 165 20.47 -5.87 6.07
C TYR A 165 20.57 -7.00 5.06
N LYS A 166 19.60 -7.94 5.07
CA LYS A 166 19.35 -8.86 3.96
C LYS A 166 18.25 -8.28 3.08
N ALA A 167 18.66 -7.66 1.98
CA ALA A 167 17.78 -6.96 1.05
C ALA A 167 17.62 -7.72 -0.28
N ILE A 168 16.54 -7.47 -1.00
CA ILE A 168 16.30 -7.97 -2.34
C ILE A 168 17.26 -7.25 -3.31
N ARG A 169 17.93 -7.99 -4.19
CA ARG A 169 18.77 -7.43 -5.26
C ARG A 169 17.94 -6.68 -6.32
N PRO A 170 18.55 -5.78 -7.10
CA PRO A 170 17.95 -5.29 -8.34
C PRO A 170 17.68 -6.45 -9.33
N GLY A 171 16.71 -6.23 -10.22
CA GLY A 171 16.31 -7.16 -11.28
C GLY A 171 15.41 -8.31 -10.84
N VAL A 172 14.94 -8.34 -9.58
CA VAL A 172 14.00 -9.37 -9.11
C VAL A 172 12.58 -8.97 -9.50
N LYS A 173 11.86 -9.89 -10.15
CA LYS A 173 10.50 -9.66 -10.67
C LYS A 173 9.45 -10.30 -9.77
N PHE A 174 8.39 -9.55 -9.51
CA PHE A 174 7.25 -9.94 -8.70
C PHE A 174 5.93 -9.73 -9.44
N GLU A 175 4.92 -10.54 -9.12
CA GLU A 175 3.55 -10.38 -9.61
C GLU A 175 2.54 -10.43 -8.48
N GLY A 176 1.47 -9.65 -8.63
CA GLY A 176 0.31 -9.63 -7.74
C GLY A 176 -0.89 -8.97 -8.40
N GLU A 177 -1.93 -8.73 -7.61
CA GLU A 177 -3.17 -8.11 -8.09
C GLU A 177 -3.78 -7.12 -7.07
N ILE A 178 -4.47 -6.12 -7.62
CA ILE A 178 -5.35 -5.21 -6.88
C ILE A 178 -6.78 -5.48 -7.33
N ILE A 179 -7.69 -5.75 -6.39
CA ILE A 179 -9.08 -6.10 -6.66
C ILE A 179 -10.01 -4.98 -6.23
N LEU A 180 -10.93 -4.61 -7.13
CA LEU A 180 -11.99 -3.61 -6.92
C LEU A 180 -13.36 -4.32 -6.79
N ARG A 181 -13.56 -5.10 -5.72
CA ARG A 181 -14.75 -5.96 -5.58
C ARG A 181 -16.04 -5.21 -5.24
N ASP A 182 -15.97 -4.27 -4.30
CA ASP A 182 -17.16 -3.69 -3.65
C ASP A 182 -17.58 -2.31 -4.21
N PHE A 183 -17.02 -1.94 -5.36
CA PHE A 183 -17.36 -0.68 -6.03
C PHE A 183 -18.70 -0.86 -6.77
N LYS A 184 -19.75 -0.24 -6.24
CA LYS A 184 -21.08 -0.22 -6.88
C LYS A 184 -21.05 0.59 -8.19
N ASN A 185 -22.08 0.44 -9.02
CA ASN A 185 -22.27 1.20 -10.26
C ASN A 185 -22.69 2.67 -10.00
N PHE A 186 -21.98 3.39 -9.12
CA PHE A 186 -22.13 4.84 -8.97
C PHE A 186 -21.34 5.62 -10.02
N VAL A 187 -20.23 5.02 -10.49
CA VAL A 187 -19.33 5.52 -11.53
C VAL A 187 -18.81 4.30 -12.29
N ASP A 188 -18.33 4.52 -13.52
CA ASP A 188 -17.63 3.49 -14.27
C ASP A 188 -16.32 3.10 -13.55
N ILE A 189 -16.28 1.87 -13.02
CA ILE A 189 -15.12 1.30 -12.32
C ILE A 189 -13.86 1.31 -13.20
N LYS A 190 -14.02 1.29 -14.54
CA LYS A 190 -12.89 1.41 -15.48
C LYS A 190 -12.12 2.70 -15.28
N LYS A 191 -12.82 3.80 -15.03
CA LYS A 191 -12.20 5.11 -14.84
C LYS A 191 -11.44 5.20 -13.52
N ILE A 192 -12.02 4.68 -12.43
CA ILE A 192 -11.34 4.58 -11.14
C ILE A 192 -10.07 3.73 -11.27
N ALA A 193 -10.15 2.61 -12.00
CA ALA A 193 -9.00 1.76 -12.26
C ALA A 193 -7.94 2.48 -13.11
N ALA A 194 -8.33 3.27 -14.10
CA ALA A 194 -7.41 4.07 -14.92
C ALA A 194 -6.69 5.15 -14.08
N GLU A 195 -7.43 5.93 -13.28
CA GLU A 195 -6.84 6.91 -12.35
C GLU A 195 -5.84 6.24 -11.40
N LEU A 196 -6.17 5.06 -10.86
CA LEU A 196 -5.26 4.33 -9.98
C LEU A 196 -4.01 3.82 -10.72
N VAL A 197 -4.14 3.38 -11.97
CA VAL A 197 -3.02 2.97 -12.82
C VAL A 197 -2.07 4.15 -13.05
N GLU A 198 -2.58 5.33 -13.39
CA GLU A 198 -1.77 6.55 -13.56
C GLU A 198 -0.96 6.87 -12.30
N LYS A 199 -1.56 6.71 -11.10
CA LYS A 199 -0.83 6.90 -9.84
C LYS A 199 0.17 5.80 -9.55
N LEU A 200 -0.09 4.56 -9.94
CA LEU A 200 0.88 3.48 -9.82
C LEU A 200 2.10 3.74 -10.72
N GLU A 201 1.90 4.23 -11.93
CA GLU A 201 2.99 4.50 -12.88
C GLU A 201 4.03 5.50 -12.37
N LEU A 202 3.68 6.37 -11.41
CA LEU A 202 4.63 7.29 -10.74
C LEU A 202 5.78 6.58 -10.00
N PHE A 203 5.66 5.27 -9.72
CA PHE A 203 6.80 4.50 -9.25
C PHE A 203 7.96 4.47 -10.26
N ASN A 204 7.66 4.54 -11.57
CA ASN A 204 8.65 4.47 -12.64
C ASN A 204 9.56 5.70 -12.71
N ASP A 205 9.15 6.83 -12.12
CA ASP A 205 9.97 8.05 -12.02
C ASP A 205 11.13 7.89 -11.02
N GLY A 206 11.09 6.86 -10.17
CA GLY A 206 12.13 6.54 -9.19
C GLY A 206 12.18 7.46 -7.95
N TYR A 207 11.31 8.47 -7.87
CA TYR A 207 11.07 9.26 -6.66
C TYR A 207 10.32 8.43 -5.62
N TYR A 208 9.17 7.89 -6.00
CA TYR A 208 8.38 7.00 -5.15
C TYR A 208 9.04 5.64 -5.02
N ARG A 209 9.12 5.13 -3.78
CA ARG A 209 9.91 3.97 -3.41
C ARG A 209 9.16 3.04 -2.47
N MET A 210 9.51 1.77 -2.50
CA MET A 210 8.95 0.73 -1.63
C MET A 210 9.91 0.32 -0.51
N GLY A 211 9.34 -0.11 0.60
CA GLY A 211 10.12 -0.67 1.71
C GLY A 211 10.83 0.34 2.59
N ASN A 212 11.88 -0.14 3.25
CA ASN A 212 12.70 0.59 4.22
C ASN A 212 13.96 1.18 3.58
N SER A 213 14.64 2.06 4.31
CA SER A 213 15.88 2.71 3.87
C SER A 213 15.77 3.52 2.56
N LYS A 214 14.57 4.02 2.24
CA LYS A 214 14.25 4.72 0.97
C LYS A 214 15.14 5.93 0.70
N SER A 215 15.37 6.78 1.70
CA SER A 215 16.25 7.95 1.60
C SER A 215 17.73 7.58 1.40
N ARG A 216 18.11 6.34 1.74
CA ARG A 216 19.48 5.81 1.62
C ARG A 216 19.66 4.95 0.37
N GLY A 217 18.95 5.29 -0.71
CA GLY A 217 19.13 4.67 -2.02
C GLY A 217 18.33 3.39 -2.29
N TYR A 218 17.55 2.89 -1.32
CA TYR A 218 16.79 1.64 -1.49
C TYR A 218 15.40 1.87 -2.07
N GLY A 219 14.76 0.79 -2.51
CA GLY A 219 13.32 0.75 -2.79
C GLY A 219 12.88 1.30 -4.15
N LYS A 220 13.80 1.64 -5.07
CA LYS A 220 13.42 1.97 -6.45
C LYS A 220 12.90 0.72 -7.14
N ILE A 221 11.79 0.87 -7.85
CA ILE A 221 11.16 -0.20 -8.62
C ILE A 221 10.72 0.33 -9.99
N SER A 222 10.47 -0.58 -10.93
CA SER A 222 9.55 -0.29 -12.04
C SER A 222 8.28 -1.11 -11.87
N ILE A 223 7.18 -0.60 -12.38
CA ILE A 223 5.87 -1.21 -12.32
C ILE A 223 5.22 -1.22 -13.70
N GLU A 224 4.60 -2.35 -14.02
CA GLU A 224 3.72 -2.54 -15.17
C GLU A 224 2.36 -2.99 -14.64
N THR A 225 1.28 -2.46 -15.23
CA THR A 225 -0.07 -2.78 -14.81
C THR A 225 -0.97 -3.15 -15.98
N GLU A 226 -1.92 -4.05 -15.75
CA GLU A 226 -2.90 -4.48 -16.75
C GLU A 226 -4.28 -4.55 -16.08
N ILE A 227 -5.27 -3.83 -16.64
CA ILE A 227 -6.66 -3.88 -16.18
C ILE A 227 -7.34 -5.11 -16.79
N VAL A 228 -7.82 -6.02 -15.94
CA VAL A 228 -8.48 -7.27 -16.32
C VAL A 228 -9.95 -7.25 -15.86
N GLU A 229 -10.86 -7.68 -16.73
CA GLU A 229 -12.33 -7.65 -16.50
C GLU A 229 -12.88 -8.87 -15.76
#